data_AF-A0A2T4TRH0-F1
#
_entry.id   AF-A0A2T4TRH0-F1
#
_cell.length_a   1.000
_cell.length_b   1.000
_cell.length_c   1.000
_cell.angle_alpha   90.00
_cell.angle_beta   90.00
_cell.angle_gamma   90.00
#
_symmetry.space_group_name_H-M   'P 1'
#
loop_
_entity.id
_entity.type
_entity.pdbx_description
1 polymer ?
#
loop_
_entity_poly.entity_id
_entity_poly.type
_entity_poly.pdbx_seq_one_letter_code
_entity_poly.pdbx_strand_id
1 'polypeptide(L)'
;MTMKKLILAMIAIIACLTTQAQQSDFIFNKFKSAKSAEYILVDQSILNAGQEKGLNIMDGKIQLGGDIFKNISSIKALNLEKCSKKVQRAVFNRANSLKDQGYETLVSTIEKDSRALILSRAEGDNIVEVLIYGFDKEDNDCALVQFKGSIKKKELKELIEGNH
;
A
#
# COMPACT_ATOMS: atom_id res chain seq x y z
N MET A 1 -1.97 -34.91 23.85
CA MET A 1 -1.21 -34.05 22.91
C MET A 1 0.06 -33.60 23.62
N THR A 2 1.25 -33.98 23.15
CA THR A 2 2.52 -33.60 23.82
C THR A 2 2.81 -32.11 23.61
N MET A 3 3.42 -31.41 24.58
CA MET A 3 3.67 -29.95 24.50
C MET A 3 4.36 -29.50 23.20
N LYS A 4 5.19 -30.36 22.59
CA LYS A 4 5.81 -30.10 21.28
C LYS A 4 4.79 -29.98 20.13
N LYS A 5 3.67 -30.71 20.19
CA LYS A 5 2.57 -30.62 19.21
C LYS A 5 1.73 -29.34 19.39
N LEU A 6 1.65 -28.81 20.61
CA LEU A 6 0.99 -27.52 20.90
C LEU A 6 1.79 -26.33 20.36
N ILE A 7 3.10 -26.31 20.59
CA ILE A 7 3.99 -25.25 20.07
C ILE A 7 3.99 -25.24 18.54
N LEU A 8 4.06 -26.42 17.91
CA LEU A 8 4.03 -26.53 16.45
C LEU A 8 2.70 -26.04 15.86
N ALA A 9 1.58 -26.33 16.51
CA ALA A 9 0.26 -25.86 16.10
C ALA A 9 0.14 -24.33 16.22
N MET A 10 0.70 -23.74 17.26
CA MET A 10 0.66 -22.29 17.47
C MET A 10 1.51 -21.53 16.44
N ILE A 11 2.69 -22.06 16.08
CA ILE A 11 3.53 -21.53 15.00
C ILE A 11 2.81 -21.63 13.64
N ALA A 12 2.10 -22.74 13.38
CA ALA A 12 1.32 -22.92 12.17
C ALA A 12 0.13 -21.95 12.05
N ILE A 13 -0.53 -21.63 13.18
CA ILE A 13 -1.61 -20.63 13.23
C ILE A 13 -1.04 -19.22 13.00
N ILE A 14 0.10 -18.88 13.62
CA ILE A 14 0.78 -17.59 13.41
C ILE A 14 1.23 -17.44 11.95
N ALA A 15 1.74 -18.51 11.32
CA ALA A 15 2.11 -18.50 9.91
C ALA A 15 0.92 -18.31 8.96
N CYS A 16 -0.29 -18.75 9.33
CA CYS A 16 -1.50 -18.44 8.56
C CYS A 16 -1.91 -16.97 8.70
N LEU A 17 -1.72 -16.36 9.87
CA LEU A 17 -2.10 -14.97 10.11
C LEU A 17 -1.16 -13.95 9.42
N THR A 18 0.12 -14.29 9.23
CA THR A 18 1.08 -13.41 8.53
C THR A 18 0.92 -13.41 7.01
N THR A 19 0.21 -14.38 6.44
CA THR A 19 0.02 -14.47 4.98
C THR A 19 -0.68 -13.25 4.41
N GLN A 20 -1.61 -12.63 5.15
CA GLN A 20 -2.38 -11.47 4.69
C GLN A 20 -1.55 -10.18 4.60
N ALA A 21 -0.56 -10.00 5.49
CA ALA A 21 0.33 -8.82 5.49
C ALA A 21 1.37 -8.83 4.35
N GLN A 22 1.63 -9.98 3.73
CA GLN A 22 2.62 -10.16 2.67
C GLN A 22 2.06 -10.05 1.24
N GLN A 23 0.74 -10.03 1.06
CA GLN A 23 0.13 -10.22 -0.28
C GLN A 23 0.36 -9.05 -1.23
N SER A 24 0.27 -7.82 -0.73
CA SER A 24 0.59 -6.58 -1.44
C SER A 24 2.10 -6.42 -1.66
N ASP A 25 2.92 -6.74 -0.66
CA ASP A 25 4.39 -6.70 -0.73
C ASP A 25 4.95 -7.63 -1.82
N PHE A 26 4.27 -8.74 -2.08
CA PHE A 26 4.59 -9.63 -3.19
C PHE A 26 4.50 -8.92 -4.54
N ILE A 27 3.57 -7.98 -4.71
CA ILE A 27 3.43 -7.20 -5.95
C ILE A 27 4.70 -6.35 -6.16
N PHE A 28 5.09 -5.58 -5.15
CA PHE A 28 6.30 -4.76 -5.21
C PHE A 28 7.56 -5.62 -5.42
N ASN A 29 7.71 -6.71 -4.67
CA ASN A 29 8.88 -7.59 -4.83
C ASN A 29 8.97 -8.22 -6.22
N LYS A 30 7.83 -8.54 -6.83
CA LYS A 30 7.77 -9.11 -8.19
C LYS A 30 8.05 -8.08 -9.28
N PHE A 31 7.57 -6.85 -9.12
CA PHE A 31 7.57 -5.86 -10.20
C PHE A 31 8.63 -4.75 -10.03
N LYS A 32 9.28 -4.61 -8.87
CA LYS A 32 10.38 -3.63 -8.68
C LYS A 32 11.57 -3.83 -9.60
N SER A 33 11.77 -5.04 -10.11
CA SER A 33 12.84 -5.39 -11.07
C SER A 33 12.34 -5.48 -12.51
N ALA A 34 11.07 -5.15 -12.78
CA ALA A 34 10.56 -5.10 -14.14
C ALA A 34 11.30 -4.02 -14.94
N LYS A 35 11.52 -4.28 -16.24
CA LYS A 35 12.18 -3.32 -17.13
C LYS A 35 11.44 -1.97 -17.10
N SER A 36 12.20 -0.89 -16.86
CA SER A 36 11.73 0.49 -16.79
C SER A 36 10.75 0.81 -15.64
N ALA A 37 10.66 -0.07 -14.64
CA ALA A 37 9.99 0.27 -13.38
C ALA A 37 10.93 1.08 -12.49
N GLU A 38 10.38 2.09 -11.82
CA GLU A 38 11.11 2.87 -10.81
C GLU A 38 10.45 2.59 -9.45
N TYR A 39 11.24 2.12 -8.48
CA TYR A 39 10.76 1.72 -7.17
C TYR A 39 11.37 2.59 -6.09
N ILE A 40 10.52 3.11 -5.21
CA ILE A 40 10.91 3.91 -4.04
C ILE A 40 10.35 3.24 -2.80
N LEU A 41 11.19 3.12 -1.78
CA LEU A 41 10.81 2.76 -0.41
C LEU A 41 11.18 3.92 0.50
N VAL A 42 10.22 4.41 1.27
CA VAL A 42 10.44 5.33 2.37
C VAL A 42 9.98 4.63 3.63
N ASP A 43 10.92 4.21 4.46
CA ASP A 43 10.66 3.59 5.77
C ASP A 43 11.02 4.53 6.91
N GLN A 44 10.73 4.11 8.14
CA GLN A 44 11.06 4.85 9.35
C GLN A 44 12.53 5.26 9.45
N SER A 45 13.47 4.47 8.93
CA SER A 45 14.89 4.83 8.95
C SER A 45 15.18 6.02 8.04
N ILE A 46 14.59 6.06 6.84
CA ILE A 46 14.71 7.20 5.92
C ILE A 46 14.01 8.44 6.48
N LEU A 47 12.83 8.25 7.09
CA LEU A 47 12.08 9.35 7.71
C LEU A 47 12.84 9.97 8.88
N ASN A 48 13.35 9.15 9.80
CA ASN A 48 14.14 9.61 10.94
C ASN A 48 15.43 10.30 10.47
N ALA A 49 16.13 9.72 9.50
CA ALA A 49 17.34 10.34 8.93
C ALA A 49 17.04 11.67 8.23
N GLY A 50 15.87 11.82 7.61
CA GLY A 50 15.39 13.08 7.06
C GLY A 50 15.16 14.13 8.15
N GLN A 51 14.42 13.76 9.20
CA GLN A 51 14.12 14.64 10.33
C GLN A 51 15.39 15.10 11.06
N GLU A 52 16.34 14.20 11.33
CA GLU A 52 17.63 14.52 11.94
C GLU A 52 18.45 15.52 11.10
N LYS A 53 18.23 15.53 9.78
CA LYS A 53 18.87 16.46 8.84
C LYS A 53 18.06 17.72 8.57
N GLY A 54 16.98 17.95 9.32
CA GLY A 54 16.07 19.09 9.12
C GLY A 54 15.26 19.02 7.82
N LEU A 55 15.23 17.87 7.14
CA LEU A 55 14.36 17.61 6.01
C LEU A 55 13.04 17.07 6.56
N ASN A 56 12.03 17.92 6.61
CA ASN A 56 10.67 17.44 6.78
C ASN A 56 10.23 16.81 5.44
N ILE A 57 10.58 15.52 5.25
CA ILE A 57 10.21 14.69 4.08
C ILE A 57 8.68 14.66 3.88
N MET A 58 7.91 15.08 4.89
CA MET A 58 6.45 15.14 4.90
C MET A 58 5.85 16.55 5.00
N ASP A 59 6.63 17.63 4.99
CA ASP A 59 6.11 19.03 5.02
C ASP A 59 5.65 19.56 3.66
N GLY A 60 5.81 18.76 2.60
CA GLY A 60 5.43 19.16 1.26
C GLY A 60 3.91 19.16 1.07
N LYS A 61 3.19 20.19 1.53
CA LYS A 61 1.83 20.64 1.12
C LYS A 61 0.76 19.60 0.73
N ILE A 62 0.90 18.33 1.09
CA ILE A 62 -0.24 17.43 1.18
C ILE A 62 -0.77 17.69 2.58
N GLN A 63 -1.71 18.62 2.69
CA GLN A 63 -2.51 18.82 3.90
C GLN A 63 -3.39 17.57 4.09
N LEU A 64 -2.81 16.38 4.25
CA LEU A 64 -3.53 15.26 4.87
C LEU A 64 -3.63 15.67 6.34
N GLY A 65 -4.71 16.36 6.71
CA GLY A 65 -4.87 16.94 8.05
C GLY A 65 -4.58 15.94 9.17
N GLY A 66 -3.83 16.38 10.18
CA GLY A 66 -3.70 15.71 11.48
C GLY A 66 -2.49 14.78 11.66
N ASP A 67 -2.33 14.31 12.91
CA ASP A 67 -1.30 13.39 13.41
C ASP A 67 -1.17 12.02 12.68
N ILE A 68 -1.91 11.82 11.57
CA ILE A 68 -1.98 10.60 10.75
C ILE A 68 -0.58 10.16 10.29
N PHE A 69 0.29 11.11 9.96
CA PHE A 69 1.67 10.85 9.54
C PHE A 69 2.53 10.17 10.60
N LYS A 70 2.26 10.40 11.90
CA LYS A 70 3.02 9.75 13.00
C LYS A 70 2.83 8.25 13.00
N ASN A 71 1.71 7.77 12.46
CA ASN A 71 1.36 6.36 12.49
C ASN A 71 1.71 5.64 11.17
N ILE A 72 2.31 6.32 10.19
CA ILE A 72 2.80 5.69 8.95
C ILE A 72 4.16 5.04 9.21
N SER A 73 4.25 3.73 9.01
CA SER A 73 5.50 2.98 9.18
C SER A 73 6.32 2.87 7.90
N SER A 74 5.67 2.87 6.73
CA SER A 74 6.37 2.82 5.44
C SER A 74 5.49 3.24 4.28
N ILE A 75 6.12 3.81 3.26
CA ILE A 75 5.54 4.10 1.95
C ILE A 75 6.35 3.36 0.89
N LYS A 76 5.67 2.67 -0.02
CA LYS A 76 6.28 2.12 -1.24
C LYS A 76 5.60 2.71 -2.45
N ALA A 77 6.38 3.07 -3.45
CA ALA A 77 5.87 3.50 -4.74
C ALA A 77 6.55 2.70 -5.85
N LEU A 78 5.76 2.32 -6.85
CA LEU A 78 6.21 1.71 -8.08
C LEU A 78 5.67 2.55 -9.23
N ASN A 79 6.55 3.35 -9.84
CA ASN A 79 6.24 4.05 -11.09
C ASN A 79 6.39 3.07 -12.26
N LEU A 80 5.35 3.02 -13.09
CA LEU A 80 5.16 2.10 -14.21
C LEU A 80 4.90 2.83 -15.52
N GLU A 81 5.00 4.16 -15.57
CA GLU A 81 4.81 5.01 -16.76
C GLU A 81 5.59 4.47 -17.97
N LYS A 82 6.87 4.16 -17.76
CA LYS A 82 7.79 3.67 -18.80
C LYS A 82 7.71 2.15 -18.99
N CYS A 83 6.93 1.44 -18.18
CA CYS A 83 6.75 0.01 -18.34
C CYS A 83 5.81 -0.31 -19.52
N SER A 84 5.97 -1.50 -20.09
CA SER A 84 5.03 -1.98 -21.11
C SER A 84 3.59 -2.07 -20.58
N LYS A 85 2.59 -1.86 -21.45
CA LYS A 85 1.17 -2.04 -21.08
C LYS A 85 0.86 -3.44 -20.53
N LYS A 86 1.64 -4.46 -20.90
CA LYS A 86 1.55 -5.82 -20.33
C LYS A 86 1.92 -5.84 -18.85
N VAL A 87 2.99 -5.16 -18.46
CA VAL A 87 3.42 -5.03 -17.05
C VAL A 87 2.39 -4.22 -16.26
N GLN A 88 1.96 -3.07 -16.78
CA GLN A 88 0.93 -2.23 -16.15
C GLN A 88 -0.35 -3.04 -15.86
N ARG A 89 -0.84 -3.80 -16.86
CA ARG A 89 -2.01 -4.68 -16.70
C ARG A 89 -1.78 -5.81 -15.70
N ALA A 90 -0.59 -6.40 -15.68
CA ALA A 90 -0.26 -7.46 -14.72
C ALA A 90 -0.22 -6.95 -13.28
N VAL A 91 0.30 -5.73 -13.06
CA VAL A 91 0.26 -5.06 -11.76
C VAL A 91 -1.18 -4.81 -11.34
N PHE A 92 -1.99 -4.19 -12.21
CA PHE A 92 -3.42 -3.94 -11.94
C PHE A 92 -4.16 -5.23 -11.57
N ASN A 93 -4.02 -6.29 -12.37
CA ASN A 93 -4.72 -7.56 -12.11
C ASN A 93 -4.33 -8.15 -10.75
N ARG A 94 -3.05 -8.05 -10.36
CA ARG A 94 -2.60 -8.56 -9.07
C ARG A 94 -3.09 -7.68 -7.91
N ALA A 95 -3.09 -6.36 -8.06
CA ALA A 95 -3.66 -5.44 -7.07
C ALA A 95 -5.17 -5.69 -6.91
N ASN A 96 -5.91 -5.79 -8.01
CA ASN A 96 -7.35 -6.05 -8.01
C ASN A 96 -7.71 -7.42 -7.39
N SER A 97 -6.84 -8.43 -7.50
CA SER A 97 -7.05 -9.73 -6.86
C SER A 97 -7.02 -9.70 -5.32
N LEU A 98 -6.52 -8.61 -4.71
CA LEU A 98 -6.48 -8.48 -3.26
C LEU A 98 -7.87 -8.24 -2.64
N LYS A 99 -8.86 -7.82 -3.45
CA LYS A 99 -10.27 -7.69 -3.04
C LYS A 99 -10.80 -8.99 -2.42
N ASP A 100 -10.34 -10.13 -2.93
CA ASP A 100 -10.75 -11.46 -2.46
C ASP A 100 -9.86 -11.98 -1.32
N GLN A 101 -8.98 -11.15 -0.77
CA GLN A 101 -7.93 -11.55 0.17
C GLN A 101 -7.88 -10.67 1.43
N GLY A 102 -9.06 -10.26 1.91
CA GLY A 102 -9.20 -9.49 3.16
C GLY A 102 -8.95 -7.99 3.02
N TYR A 103 -8.86 -7.48 1.78
CA TYR A 103 -8.87 -6.05 1.52
C TYR A 103 -10.28 -5.56 1.22
N GLU A 104 -10.64 -4.42 1.79
CA GLU A 104 -11.85 -3.67 1.47
C GLU A 104 -11.59 -2.76 0.27
N THR A 105 -12.58 -2.65 -0.63
CA THR A 105 -12.52 -1.70 -1.75
C THR A 105 -13.10 -0.36 -1.33
N LEU A 106 -12.29 0.69 -1.39
CA LEU A 106 -12.73 2.06 -1.12
C LEU A 106 -13.10 2.80 -2.41
N VAL A 107 -12.29 2.62 -3.47
CA VAL A 107 -12.53 3.20 -4.79
C VAL A 107 -12.19 2.16 -5.86
N SER A 108 -13.01 2.05 -6.90
CA SER A 108 -12.75 1.18 -8.05
C SER A 108 -13.40 1.74 -9.31
N THR A 109 -12.65 2.52 -10.07
CA THR A 109 -13.05 3.08 -11.37
C THR A 109 -12.28 2.36 -12.48
N ILE A 110 -12.99 1.78 -13.44
CA ILE A 110 -12.40 1.11 -14.60
C ILE A 110 -13.08 1.67 -15.84
N GLU A 111 -12.41 2.57 -16.51
CA GLU A 111 -12.85 3.14 -17.77
C GLU A 111 -11.95 2.65 -18.91
N LYS A 112 -12.28 3.08 -20.13
CA LYS A 112 -11.55 2.70 -21.34
C LYS A 112 -10.09 3.18 -21.27
N ASP A 113 -9.90 4.42 -20.84
CA ASP A 113 -8.62 5.11 -20.90
C ASP A 113 -8.08 5.49 -19.49
N SER A 114 -8.88 5.36 -18.43
CA SER A 114 -8.46 5.60 -17.03
C SER A 114 -8.79 4.42 -16.11
N ARG A 115 -7.98 4.20 -15.05
CA ARG A 115 -8.30 3.25 -13.97
C ARG A 115 -7.80 3.79 -12.64
N ALA A 116 -8.66 3.72 -11.63
CA ALA A 116 -8.31 4.01 -10.24
C ALA A 116 -8.78 2.87 -9.34
N LEU A 117 -7.91 2.40 -8.46
CA LEU A 117 -8.23 1.36 -7.49
C LEU A 117 -7.60 1.74 -6.15
N ILE A 118 -8.44 1.90 -5.13
CA ILE A 118 -8.01 2.11 -3.74
C ILE A 118 -8.55 0.98 -2.90
N LEU A 119 -7.64 0.23 -2.28
CA LEU A 119 -7.93 -0.86 -1.36
C LEU A 119 -7.37 -0.53 0.02
N SER A 120 -8.06 -0.95 1.06
CA SER A 120 -7.57 -0.88 2.45
C SER A 120 -7.61 -2.25 3.11
N ARG A 121 -6.73 -2.47 4.07
CA ARG A 121 -6.77 -3.64 4.95
C ARG A 121 -6.78 -3.16 6.40
N ALA A 122 -7.69 -3.71 7.19
CA ALA A 122 -7.85 -3.36 8.59
C ALA A 122 -7.52 -4.55 9.50
N GLU A 123 -6.99 -4.24 10.67
CA GLU A 123 -6.83 -5.17 11.80
C GLU A 123 -7.53 -4.52 13.00
N GLY A 124 -8.67 -5.10 13.42
CA GLY A 124 -9.56 -4.47 14.39
C GLY A 124 -10.08 -3.12 13.88
N ASP A 125 -9.86 -2.07 14.68
CA ASP A 125 -10.33 -0.71 14.40
C ASP A 125 -9.33 0.14 13.59
N ASN A 126 -8.13 -0.39 13.33
CA ASN A 126 -7.08 0.31 12.62
C ASN A 126 -6.96 -0.20 11.19
N ILE A 127 -6.80 0.75 10.27
CA ILE A 127 -6.34 0.50 8.91
C ILE A 127 -4.84 0.37 8.97
N VAL A 128 -4.36 -0.84 8.68
CA VAL A 128 -2.94 -1.16 8.75
C VAL A 128 -2.24 -0.96 7.40
N GLU A 129 -3.03 -0.84 6.33
CA GLU A 129 -2.52 -0.76 4.98
C GLU A 129 -3.52 -0.13 4.01
N VAL A 130 -3.01 0.71 3.11
CA VAL A 130 -3.74 1.27 1.97
C VAL A 130 -2.92 1.05 0.71
N LEU A 131 -3.57 0.57 -0.34
CA LEU A 131 -2.98 0.35 -1.66
C LEU A 131 -3.73 1.19 -2.70
N ILE A 132 -3.00 2.01 -3.44
CA ILE A 132 -3.53 2.91 -4.46
C ILE A 132 -2.89 2.54 -5.80
N TYR A 133 -3.72 2.19 -6.77
CA TYR A 133 -3.31 2.04 -8.16
C TYR A 133 -3.99 3.12 -9.01
N GLY A 134 -3.18 3.83 -9.78
CA GLY A 134 -3.64 4.82 -10.75
C GLY A 134 -3.09 4.49 -12.13
N PHE A 135 -3.93 4.67 -13.14
CA PHE A 135 -3.57 4.60 -14.54
C PHE A 135 -4.36 5.63 -15.33
N ASP A 136 -3.64 6.44 -16.10
CA ASP A 136 -4.21 7.31 -17.13
C ASP A 136 -3.48 7.07 -18.45
N LYS A 137 -4.23 6.88 -19.53
CA LYS A 137 -3.67 6.66 -20.85
C LYS A 137 -3.27 7.96 -21.53
N GLU A 138 -3.97 9.07 -21.29
CA GLU A 138 -3.70 10.36 -21.94
C GLU A 138 -2.31 10.87 -21.55
N ASP A 139 -2.02 10.85 -20.24
CA ASP A 139 -0.72 11.26 -19.69
C ASP A 139 0.31 10.10 -19.66
N ASN A 140 -0.14 8.88 -19.99
CA ASN A 140 0.63 7.64 -19.82
C ASN A 140 1.11 7.40 -18.38
N ASP A 141 0.41 7.99 -17.42
CA ASP A 141 0.67 7.84 -16.00
C ASP A 141 0.23 6.47 -15.50
N CYS A 142 1.12 5.81 -14.76
CA CYS A 142 0.78 4.54 -14.12
C CYS A 142 1.63 4.35 -12.87
N ALA A 143 0.97 4.19 -11.73
CA ALA A 143 1.66 3.97 -10.46
C ALA A 143 0.90 3.02 -9.54
N LEU A 144 1.66 2.33 -8.69
CA LEU A 144 1.16 1.61 -7.52
C LEU A 144 1.83 2.17 -6.27
N VAL A 145 1.04 2.64 -5.32
CA VAL A 145 1.50 3.18 -4.04
C VAL A 145 0.92 2.37 -2.90
N GLN A 146 1.74 2.06 -1.90
CA GLN A 146 1.33 1.39 -0.67
C GLN A 146 1.72 2.26 0.52
N PHE A 147 0.78 2.41 1.45
CA PHE A 147 1.00 2.94 2.78
C PHE A 147 0.81 1.82 3.78
N LYS A 148 1.73 1.67 4.72
CA LYS A 148 1.55 0.83 5.91
C LYS A 148 1.68 1.67 7.16
N GLY A 149 0.91 1.34 8.18
CA GLY A 149 0.87 2.09 9.42
C GLY A 149 -0.18 1.57 10.37
N SER A 150 -0.64 2.42 11.28
CA SER A 150 -1.79 2.17 12.15
C SER A 150 -2.70 3.40 12.14
N ILE A 151 -3.52 3.52 11.10
CA ILE A 151 -4.38 4.68 10.86
C ILE A 151 -5.78 4.38 11.42
N LYS A 152 -6.38 5.28 12.18
CA LYS A 152 -7.75 5.03 12.66
C LYS A 152 -8.72 5.14 11.47
N LYS A 153 -9.70 4.23 11.36
CA LYS A 153 -10.70 4.27 10.26
C LYS A 153 -11.36 5.63 10.07
N LYS A 154 -11.63 6.36 11.16
CA LYS A 154 -12.20 7.71 11.13
C LYS A 154 -11.29 8.72 10.41
N GLU A 155 -9.98 8.65 10.63
CA GLU A 155 -8.98 9.54 10.01
C GLU A 155 -8.90 9.31 8.49
N LEU A 156 -8.99 8.04 8.03
CA LEU A 156 -9.04 7.77 6.59
C LEU A 156 -10.33 8.29 5.95
N LYS A 157 -11.46 8.21 6.67
CA LYS A 157 -12.75 8.71 6.17
C LYS A 157 -12.72 10.23 5.98
N GLU A 158 -12.17 10.96 6.94
CA GLU A 158 -11.95 12.42 6.85
C GLU A 158 -11.07 12.77 5.63
N LEU A 159 -10.05 11.95 5.34
CA LEU A 159 -9.18 12.09 4.18
C LEU A 159 -9.86 11.90 2.83
N ILE A 160 -10.76 10.93 2.72
CA ILE A 160 -11.47 10.62 1.47
C ILE A 160 -12.57 11.65 1.20
N GLU A 161 -13.23 12.13 2.26
CA GLU A 161 -14.33 13.09 2.15
C GLU A 161 -13.85 14.54 1.93
N GLY A 162 -12.55 14.82 2.06
CA GLY A 162 -11.96 16.13 1.75
C GLY A 162 -12.38 17.27 2.68
N ASN A 163 -12.86 16.95 3.88
CA ASN A 163 -13.23 17.96 4.88
C ASN A 163 -11.96 18.51 5.54
N HIS A 164 -11.38 19.54 4.93
CA HIS A 164 -10.39 20.45 5.54
C HIS A 164 -11.05 21.76 5.96
#